data_AF-A0A812L9D6-F1
#
_entry.id   AF-A0A812L9D6-F1
#
_cell.length_a   1.000
_cell.length_b   1.000
_cell.length_c   1.000
_cell.angle_alpha   90.00
_cell.angle_beta   90.00
_cell.angle_gamma   90.00
#
_symmetry.space_group_name_H-M   'P 1'
#
loop_
_entity.id
_entity.type
_entity.pdbx_description
1 polymer ?
#
loop_
_entity_poly.entity_id
_entity_poly.type
_entity_poly.pdbx_seq_one_letter_code
_entity_poly.pdbx_strand_id
1 'polypeptide(L)'
;MLTPSEQDLDAMVEALPAWRGQQLEGGANAVRLLFTARRDEIYHLLCRIAFNAMALVPEAPLRAGGRWRETGIALYPSGAMVNHSCNPSCIWFVRGGLLVLEAQRRVRRGGELTIAYLPIHGNREVRQQRLRKAFGFHCACAKCAA
;
A
#
# COMPACT_ATOMS: atom_id res chain seq x y z
N MET A 1 21.54 -22.62 -9.42
CA MET A 1 20.29 -23.21 -8.93
C MET A 1 19.37 -23.26 -10.13
N LEU A 2 19.07 -24.45 -10.65
CA LEU A 2 18.28 -24.61 -11.88
C LEU A 2 16.83 -24.27 -11.56
N THR A 3 16.26 -23.30 -12.27
CA THR A 3 14.82 -23.07 -12.28
C THR A 3 14.13 -24.34 -12.80
N PRO A 4 13.14 -24.90 -12.08
CA PRO A 4 12.42 -26.10 -12.52
C PRO A 4 11.71 -25.87 -13.86
N SER A 5 11.50 -26.93 -14.64
CA SER A 5 10.65 -26.84 -15.84
C SER A 5 9.17 -26.67 -15.45
N GLU A 6 8.31 -26.23 -16.38
CA GLU A 6 6.86 -26.11 -16.10
C GLU A 6 6.24 -27.45 -15.68
N GLN A 7 6.71 -28.57 -16.24
CA GLN A 7 6.24 -29.90 -15.87
C GLN A 7 6.65 -30.29 -14.45
N ASP A 8 7.87 -29.94 -14.03
CA ASP A 8 8.33 -30.18 -12.66
C ASP A 8 7.51 -29.37 -11.64
N LEU A 9 7.14 -28.14 -12.02
CA LEU A 9 6.32 -27.23 -11.23
C LEU A 9 4.91 -27.75 -11.01
N ASP A 10 4.30 -28.30 -12.06
CA ASP A 10 2.95 -28.85 -11.97
C ASP A 10 2.92 -30.10 -11.10
N ALA A 11 3.89 -30.99 -11.27
CA ALA A 11 4.06 -32.14 -10.38
C ALA A 11 4.28 -31.71 -8.91
N MET A 12 5.06 -30.66 -8.66
CA MET A 12 5.27 -30.11 -7.31
C MET A 12 4.00 -29.53 -6.71
N VAL A 13 3.19 -28.82 -7.50
CA VAL A 13 1.91 -28.26 -7.06
C VAL A 13 0.91 -29.37 -6.73
N GLU A 14 0.80 -30.38 -7.58
CA GLU A 14 -0.10 -31.52 -7.38
C GLU A 14 0.31 -32.39 -6.18
N ALA A 15 1.62 -32.47 -5.90
CA ALA A 15 2.15 -33.18 -4.74
C ALA A 15 1.99 -32.43 -3.42
N LEU A 16 1.56 -31.15 -3.43
CA LEU A 16 1.32 -30.43 -2.18
C LEU A 16 0.13 -31.04 -1.44
N PRO A 17 0.25 -31.28 -0.13
CA PRO A 17 -0.89 -31.67 0.69
C PRO A 17 -2.04 -30.66 0.52
N ALA A 18 -3.28 -31.14 0.42
CA ALA A 18 -4.46 -30.30 0.17
C ALA A 18 -4.58 -29.09 1.12
N TRP A 19 -4.15 -29.25 2.38
CA TRP A 19 -4.12 -28.17 3.38
C TRP A 19 -3.12 -27.05 3.08
N ARG A 20 -2.02 -27.35 2.37
CA ARG A 20 -0.94 -26.40 2.05
C ARG A 20 -1.30 -25.53 0.84
N GLY A 21 -2.05 -26.08 -0.11
CA GLY A 21 -2.67 -25.31 -1.20
C GLY A 21 -3.76 -24.33 -0.72
N GLN A 22 -4.42 -24.64 0.41
CA GLN A 22 -5.41 -23.77 1.04
C GLN A 22 -4.81 -22.63 1.88
N GLN A 23 -3.57 -22.77 2.38
CA GLN A 23 -2.88 -21.72 3.14
C GLN A 23 -2.21 -20.65 2.26
N LEU A 24 -1.86 -20.99 1.03
CA LEU A 24 -1.47 -19.99 0.04
C LEU A 24 -2.78 -19.42 -0.52
N GLU A 25 -3.15 -18.20 -0.14
CA GLU A 25 -4.37 -17.55 -0.65
C GLU A 25 -4.42 -17.48 -2.19
N GLY A 26 -3.28 -17.66 -2.88
CA GLY A 26 -3.17 -17.76 -4.35
C GLY A 26 -3.01 -19.18 -4.94
N GLY A 27 -3.11 -20.24 -4.12
CA GLY A 27 -3.10 -21.65 -4.54
C GLY A 27 -1.91 -22.04 -5.44
N ALA A 28 -2.17 -22.91 -6.42
CA ALA A 28 -1.21 -23.36 -7.43
C ALA A 28 -0.46 -22.21 -8.14
N ASN A 29 -1.15 -21.10 -8.38
CA ASN A 29 -0.56 -19.94 -9.05
C ASN A 29 0.48 -19.23 -8.18
N ALA A 30 0.26 -19.16 -6.86
CA ALA A 30 1.26 -18.62 -5.93
C ALA A 30 2.52 -19.50 -5.89
N VAL A 31 2.36 -20.82 -5.91
CA VAL A 31 3.47 -21.78 -5.97
C VAL A 31 4.24 -21.59 -7.28
N ARG A 32 3.56 -21.62 -8.43
CA ARG A 32 4.20 -21.38 -9.73
C ARG A 32 4.99 -20.07 -9.73
N LEU A 33 4.39 -18.98 -9.27
CA LEU A 33 5.02 -17.65 -9.24
C LEU A 33 6.26 -17.61 -8.32
N LEU A 34 6.27 -18.34 -7.20
CA LEU A 34 7.43 -18.41 -6.30
C LEU A 34 8.61 -19.21 -6.88
N PHE A 35 8.35 -20.18 -7.75
CA PHE A 35 9.35 -21.07 -8.30
C PHE A 35 9.83 -20.70 -9.72
N THR A 36 9.00 -19.99 -10.51
CA THR A 36 9.38 -19.52 -11.85
C THR A 36 9.91 -18.09 -11.85
N ALA A 37 9.45 -17.23 -10.94
CA ALA A 37 9.87 -15.85 -10.93
C ALA A 37 11.33 -15.74 -10.50
N ARG A 38 12.08 -14.86 -11.16
CA ARG A 38 13.45 -14.57 -10.74
C ARG A 38 13.40 -13.86 -9.39
N ARG A 39 14.37 -14.16 -8.52
CA ARG A 39 14.40 -13.64 -7.15
C ARG A 39 14.36 -12.09 -7.10
N ASP A 40 15.01 -11.43 -8.05
CA ASP A 40 14.98 -9.97 -8.21
C ASP A 40 13.57 -9.44 -8.50
N GLU A 41 12.78 -10.13 -9.33
CA GLU A 41 11.40 -9.74 -9.65
C GLU A 41 10.49 -9.84 -8.42
N ILE A 42 10.64 -10.91 -7.63
CA ILE A 42 9.90 -11.08 -6.37
C ILE A 42 10.24 -9.94 -5.40
N TYR A 43 11.52 -9.62 -5.21
CA TYR A 43 11.92 -8.50 -4.34
C TYR A 43 11.40 -7.16 -4.85
N HIS A 44 11.48 -6.90 -6.16
CA HIS A 44 10.93 -5.70 -6.75
C HIS A 44 9.42 -5.58 -6.51
N LEU A 45 8.66 -6.66 -6.67
CA LEU A 45 7.23 -6.68 -6.41
C LEU A 45 6.93 -6.43 -4.92
N LEU A 46 7.63 -7.11 -4.02
CA LEU A 46 7.47 -6.91 -2.57
C LEU A 46 7.77 -5.48 -2.16
N CYS A 47 8.85 -4.87 -2.69
CA CYS A 47 9.14 -3.45 -2.46
C CYS A 47 7.99 -2.57 -2.97
N ARG A 48 7.48 -2.81 -4.17
CA ARG A 48 6.35 -2.02 -4.72
C ARG A 48 5.12 -2.15 -3.83
N ILE A 49 4.77 -3.35 -3.39
CA ILE A 49 3.63 -3.56 -2.47
C ILE A 49 3.87 -2.83 -1.15
N ALA A 50 5.05 -2.99 -0.53
CA ALA A 50 5.37 -2.38 0.76
C ALA A 50 5.29 -0.85 0.76
N PHE A 51 5.66 -0.20 -0.35
CA PHE A 51 5.68 1.26 -0.44
C PHE A 51 4.44 1.90 -1.09
N ASN A 52 3.62 1.13 -1.82
CA ASN A 52 2.50 1.67 -2.60
C ASN A 52 1.13 1.07 -2.23
N ALA A 53 1.08 0.03 -1.40
CA ALA A 53 -0.19 -0.46 -0.88
C ALA A 53 -0.81 0.60 0.03
N MET A 54 -2.10 0.83 -0.14
CA MET A 54 -2.87 1.75 0.70
C MET A 54 -3.64 0.95 1.72
N ALA A 55 -3.75 1.48 2.95
CA ALA A 55 -4.64 0.90 3.93
C ALA A 55 -6.09 0.94 3.44
N LEU A 56 -6.90 -0.01 3.88
CA LEU A 56 -8.34 -0.02 3.66
C LEU A 56 -9.01 0.66 4.84
N VAL A 57 -9.62 1.81 4.60
CA VAL A 57 -10.39 2.57 5.61
C VAL A 57 -11.81 2.73 5.09
N PRO A 58 -12.77 1.98 5.62
CA PRO A 58 -14.17 2.07 5.20
C PRO A 58 -14.73 3.47 5.48
N GLU A 59 -15.54 4.00 4.56
CA GLU A 59 -16.16 5.31 4.73
C GLU A 59 -17.14 5.40 5.91
N ALA A 60 -18.02 4.41 6.07
CA ALA A 60 -19.14 4.52 7.01
C ALA A 60 -18.71 4.82 8.46
N PRO A 61 -17.69 4.14 9.04
CA PRO A 61 -17.16 4.51 10.35
C PRO A 61 -16.59 5.92 10.41
N LEU A 62 -15.90 6.38 9.35
CA LEU A 62 -15.30 7.72 9.29
C LEU A 62 -16.39 8.81 9.31
N ARG A 63 -17.48 8.60 8.58
CA ARG A 63 -18.61 9.55 8.51
C ARG A 63 -19.47 9.58 9.77
N ALA A 64 -19.56 8.46 10.49
CA ALA A 64 -20.30 8.36 11.74
C ALA A 64 -19.58 9.03 12.94
N GLY A 65 -18.52 9.80 12.71
CA GLY A 65 -17.66 10.34 13.78
C GLY A 65 -16.78 9.28 14.45
N GLY A 66 -16.69 8.09 13.87
CA GLY A 66 -15.80 7.05 14.33
C GLY A 66 -14.33 7.40 14.10
N ARG A 67 -13.44 6.66 14.77
CA ARG A 67 -12.01 6.80 14.59
C ARG A 67 -11.57 6.18 13.26
N TRP A 68 -10.49 6.72 12.72
CA TRP A 68 -9.76 6.13 11.61
C TRP A 68 -9.36 4.70 11.97
N ARG A 69 -9.83 3.72 11.18
CA ARG A 69 -9.58 2.30 11.42
C ARG A 69 -9.22 1.62 10.11
N GLU A 70 -8.02 1.09 10.08
CA GLU A 70 -7.51 0.30 8.97
C GLU A 70 -7.98 -1.15 9.13
N THR A 71 -8.54 -1.72 8.07
CA THR A 71 -9.09 -3.09 8.06
C THR A 71 -8.30 -4.05 7.17
N GLY A 72 -7.26 -3.57 6.50
CA GLY A 72 -6.43 -4.33 5.57
C GLY A 72 -5.62 -3.41 4.67
N ILE A 73 -5.06 -3.96 3.59
CA ILE A 73 -4.37 -3.21 2.54
C ILE A 73 -4.93 -3.56 1.17
N ALA A 74 -4.81 -2.64 0.22
CA ALA A 74 -5.15 -2.88 -1.18
C ALA A 74 -4.23 -2.09 -2.11
N LEU A 75 -4.14 -2.57 -3.35
CA LEU A 75 -3.35 -1.94 -4.40
C LEU A 75 -4.25 -1.04 -5.24
N TYR A 76 -4.05 0.27 -5.13
CA TYR A 76 -4.69 1.27 -5.96
C TYR A 76 -3.62 2.04 -6.74
N PRO A 77 -3.22 1.59 -7.95
CA PRO A 77 -2.11 2.22 -8.69
C PRO A 77 -2.26 3.73 -8.89
N SER A 78 -3.47 4.21 -9.19
CA SER A 78 -3.75 5.65 -9.30
C SER A 78 -3.68 6.38 -7.95
N GLY A 79 -4.04 5.71 -6.86
CA GLY A 79 -3.93 6.25 -5.51
C GLY A 79 -2.48 6.35 -5.03
N ALA A 80 -1.63 5.40 -5.41
CA ALA A 80 -0.21 5.39 -5.10
C ALA A 80 0.58 6.57 -5.71
N MET A 81 0.00 7.26 -6.70
CA MET A 81 0.60 8.47 -7.30
C MET A 81 0.44 9.72 -6.42
N VAL A 82 -0.39 9.68 -5.38
CA VAL A 82 -0.73 10.86 -4.57
C VAL A 82 0.29 11.04 -3.45
N ASN A 83 1.06 12.13 -3.49
CA ASN A 83 2.14 12.37 -2.55
C ASN A 83 1.68 12.74 -1.13
N HIS A 84 2.65 12.67 -0.21
CA HIS A 84 2.45 13.05 1.18
C HIS A 84 2.54 14.57 1.42
N SER A 85 1.69 15.07 2.33
CA SER A 85 1.92 16.33 3.03
C SER A 85 1.51 16.20 4.51
N CYS A 86 2.27 16.82 5.42
CA CYS A 86 1.86 16.99 6.83
C CYS A 86 0.74 18.03 6.99
N ASN A 87 0.36 18.73 5.92
CA ASN A 87 -0.85 19.55 5.81
C ASN A 87 -1.58 19.16 4.50
N PRO A 88 -2.24 17.98 4.49
CA PRO A 88 -2.76 17.40 3.26
C PRO A 88 -3.86 18.27 2.64
N SER A 89 -4.11 18.08 1.34
CA SER A 89 -5.25 18.70 0.67
C SER A 89 -6.47 17.80 0.68
N CYS A 90 -6.26 16.48 0.80
CA CYS A 90 -7.30 15.48 0.72
C CYS A 90 -7.24 14.52 1.92
N ILE A 91 -8.39 13.98 2.30
CA ILE A 91 -8.51 12.68 2.95
C ILE A 91 -8.78 11.61 1.92
N TRP A 92 -8.57 10.36 2.32
CA TRP A 92 -8.94 9.21 1.53
C TRP A 92 -9.77 8.22 2.35
N PHE A 93 -10.63 7.45 1.69
CA PHE A 93 -11.37 6.33 2.27
C PHE A 93 -11.83 5.40 1.13
N VAL A 94 -12.41 4.25 1.50
CA VAL A 94 -12.92 3.26 0.54
C VAL A 94 -14.44 3.23 0.58
N ARG A 95 -15.06 3.40 -0.60
CA ARG A 95 -16.51 3.33 -0.82
C ARG A 95 -16.80 2.29 -1.89
N GLY A 96 -17.45 1.19 -1.53
CA GLY A 96 -17.80 0.13 -2.49
C GLY A 96 -16.59 -0.43 -3.25
N GLY A 97 -15.44 -0.57 -2.58
CA GLY A 97 -14.19 -1.04 -3.20
C GLY A 97 -13.39 0.03 -3.95
N LEU A 98 -13.94 1.24 -4.15
CA LEU A 98 -13.25 2.35 -4.79
C LEU A 98 -12.49 3.18 -3.75
N LEU A 99 -11.23 3.51 -4.06
CA LEU A 99 -10.49 4.53 -3.33
C LEU A 99 -11.04 5.92 -3.71
N VAL A 100 -11.52 6.65 -2.72
CA VAL A 100 -12.05 8.01 -2.88
C VAL A 100 -11.07 8.99 -2.25
N LEU A 101 -10.71 10.03 -2.99
CA LEU A 101 -9.99 11.20 -2.47
C LEU A 101 -10.96 12.35 -2.34
N GLU A 102 -11.14 12.86 -1.13
CA GLU A 102 -12.01 13.99 -0.84
C GLU A 102 -11.18 15.18 -0.39
N ALA A 103 -11.32 16.29 -1.12
CA ALA A 103 -10.62 17.54 -0.79
C ALA A 103 -11.15 18.11 0.53
N GLN A 104 -10.24 18.38 1.47
CA GLN A 104 -10.56 19.02 2.77
C GLN A 104 -10.39 20.53 2.74
N ARG A 105 -9.82 21.06 1.66
CA ARG A 105 -9.61 22.48 1.43
C ARG A 105 -9.66 22.77 -0.06
N ARG A 106 -9.87 24.04 -0.41
CA ARG A 106 -9.83 24.47 -1.81
C ARG A 106 -8.45 24.17 -2.42
N VAL A 107 -8.44 23.45 -3.53
CA VAL A 107 -7.24 23.22 -4.35
C VAL A 107 -7.38 24.00 -5.64
N ARG A 108 -6.39 24.84 -5.96
CA ARG A 108 -6.39 25.59 -7.23
C ARG A 108 -6.08 24.64 -8.38
N ARG A 109 -6.56 24.96 -9.59
CA ARG A 109 -6.18 24.23 -10.81
C ARG A 109 -4.66 24.18 -10.94
N GLY A 110 -4.11 23.00 -11.23
CA GLY A 110 -2.66 22.77 -11.29
C GLY A 110 -1.99 22.59 -9.93
N GLY A 111 -2.71 22.74 -8.82
CA GLY A 111 -2.22 22.42 -7.49
C GLY A 111 -2.19 20.91 -7.24
N GLU A 112 -1.16 20.46 -6.53
CA GLU A 112 -1.00 19.05 -6.18
C GLU A 112 -2.04 18.58 -5.16
N LEU A 113 -2.59 17.39 -5.39
CA LEU A 113 -3.38 16.67 -4.40
C LEU A 113 -2.44 15.87 -3.50
N THR A 114 -2.60 16.00 -2.19
CA THR A 114 -1.74 15.36 -1.19
C THR A 114 -2.56 14.73 -0.08
N ILE A 115 -2.05 13.64 0.48
CA ILE A 115 -2.64 12.91 1.61
C ILE A 115 -1.65 12.78 2.77
N ALA A 116 -2.13 12.36 3.92
CA ALA A 116 -1.26 11.93 5.02
C ALA A 116 -0.93 10.44 4.84
N TYR A 117 0.36 10.09 4.71
CA TYR A 117 0.80 8.69 4.68
C TYR A 117 0.80 8.06 6.07
N LEU A 118 1.04 8.89 7.09
CA LEU A 118 1.11 8.50 8.49
C LEU A 118 0.27 9.47 9.33
N PRO A 119 -0.21 9.05 10.52
CA PRO A 119 -0.87 9.95 11.45
C PRO A 119 -0.01 11.18 11.79
N ILE A 120 -0.60 12.37 11.62
CA ILE A 120 0.09 13.66 11.78
C ILE A 120 0.07 14.05 13.27
N HIS A 121 0.91 13.40 14.07
CA HIS A 121 1.08 13.68 15.50
C HIS A 121 2.53 14.07 15.83
N GLY A 122 2.71 14.83 16.90
CA GLY A 122 4.02 15.28 17.36
C GLY A 122 4.62 16.47 16.60
N ASN A 123 5.81 16.88 17.01
CA ASN A 123 6.56 17.98 16.41
C ASN A 123 7.17 17.60 15.04
N ARG A 124 7.83 18.56 14.39
CA ARG A 124 8.40 18.40 13.05
C ARG A 124 9.39 17.25 12.99
N GLU A 125 10.28 17.17 13.97
CA GLU A 125 11.36 16.20 14.06
C GLU A 125 10.79 14.77 14.12
N VAL A 126 9.78 14.55 14.98
CA VAL A 126 9.10 13.25 15.12
C VAL A 126 8.42 12.85 13.82
N ARG A 127 7.73 13.78 13.14
CA ARG A 127 7.08 13.48 11.86
C ARG A 127 8.10 13.13 10.77
N GLN A 128 9.18 13.89 10.65
CA GLN A 128 10.25 13.63 9.68
C GLN A 128 10.92 12.28 9.93
N GLN A 129 11.22 11.95 11.19
CA GLN A 129 11.84 10.67 11.55
C GLN A 129 10.93 9.49 11.19
N ARG A 130 9.63 9.57 11.51
CA ARG A 130 8.66 8.52 11.17
C ARG A 130 8.54 8.33 9.66
N LEU A 131 8.42 9.42 8.92
CA LEU A 131 8.29 9.39 7.47
C LEU A 131 9.56 8.86 6.78
N ARG A 132 10.74 9.31 7.22
CA ARG A 132 12.02 8.80 6.72
C ARG A 132 12.18 7.31 7.03
N LYS A 133 11.78 6.85 8.22
CA LYS A 133 11.85 5.43 8.59
C LYS A 133 10.92 4.57 7.73
N ALA A 134 9.70 5.05 7.44
CA ALA A 134 8.70 4.28 6.72
C ALA A 134 8.82 4.38 5.19
N PHE A 135 9.24 5.53 4.65
CA PHE A 135 9.20 5.83 3.21
C PHE A 135 10.51 6.39 2.64
N GLY A 136 11.53 6.63 3.46
CA GLY A 136 12.87 6.99 2.99
C GLY A 136 13.06 8.44 2.52
N PHE A 137 12.10 9.35 2.71
CA PHE A 137 12.20 10.75 2.27
C PHE A 137 11.96 11.77 3.38
N HIS A 138 12.37 13.02 3.13
CA HIS A 138 12.09 14.18 3.99
C HIS A 138 10.91 14.99 3.42
N CYS A 139 9.91 15.29 4.26
CA CYS A 139 8.76 16.10 3.84
C CYS A 139 9.16 17.57 3.75
N ALA A 140 8.95 18.19 2.59
CA ALA A 140 9.18 19.62 2.37
C ALA A 140 7.88 20.46 2.33
N CYS A 141 6.76 19.93 2.85
CA CYS A 141 5.50 20.67 2.85
C CYS A 141 5.55 21.94 3.71
N ALA A 142 4.61 22.86 3.52
CA ALA A 142 4.55 24.13 4.25
C ALA A 142 4.62 23.97 5.79
N LYS A 143 3.98 22.93 6.36
CA LYS A 143 4.02 22.66 7.82
C LYS A 143 5.39 22.18 8.32
N CYS A 144 6.24 21.67 7.44
CA CYS A 144 7.60 21.24 7.76
C CYS A 144 8.67 22.27 7.36
N ALA A 145 8.29 23.28 6.56
CA ALA A 145 9.15 24.39 6.18
C ALA A 145 9.01 25.61 7.11
N ALA A 146 7.87 25.73 7.80
CA ALA A 146 7.63 26.70 8.85
C ALA A 146 8.34 26.36 10.17
#